data_AF-A0A938AWA2-F1
#
_entry.id   AF-A0A938AWA2-F1
#
_cell.length_a   1.000
_cell.length_b   1.000
_cell.length_c   1.000
_cell.angle_alpha   90.00
_cell.angle_beta   90.00
_cell.angle_gamma   90.00
#
_symmetry.space_group_name_H-M   'P 1'
#
loop_
_entity.id
_entity.type
_entity.pdbx_description
1 polymer ?
#
loop_
_entity_poly.entity_id
_entity_poly.type
_entity_poly.pdbx_seq_one_letter_code
_entity_poly.pdbx_strand_id
1 'polypeptide(L)' 'MILKFNGKSPQIAESAYISPAATIIGDVEIGEKANIWPGAVVRGDLAKITIGSYASIEDNCVIHSPLDISIGDNVIV' A
#
# COMPACT_ATOMS: atom_id res chain seq x y z
N MET A 1 -2.42 -7.33 7.84
CA MET A 1 -3.03 -8.37 6.97
C MET A 1 -2.74 -8.06 5.50
N ILE A 2 -2.17 -9.03 4.77
CA ILE A 2 -1.87 -8.92 3.33
C ILE A 2 -2.74 -9.94 2.60
N LEU A 3 -3.56 -9.48 1.65
CA LEU A 3 -4.60 -10.30 1.02
C LEU A 3 -4.47 -10.30 -0.50
N LYS A 4 -4.57 -11.51 -1.08
CA LYS A 4 -4.73 -11.71 -2.51
C LYS A 4 -6.17 -11.42 -2.93
N PHE A 5 -6.35 -10.72 -4.05
CA PHE A 5 -7.67 -10.46 -4.65
C PHE A 5 -7.62 -10.64 -6.16
N ASN A 6 -8.60 -11.32 -6.74
CA ASN A 6 -8.73 -11.55 -8.19
C ASN A 6 -7.42 -11.99 -8.89
N GLY A 7 -6.67 -12.91 -8.28
CA GLY A 7 -5.39 -13.37 -8.84
C GLY A 7 -4.18 -12.49 -8.54
N LYS A 8 -4.37 -11.26 -8.04
CA LYS A 8 -3.31 -10.30 -7.72
C LYS A 8 -2.97 -10.30 -6.24
N SER A 9 -1.68 -10.38 -5.94
CA SER A 9 -1.14 -10.26 -4.59
C SER A 9 -0.30 -8.99 -4.50
N PRO A 10 -0.37 -8.25 -3.37
CA PRO A 10 0.50 -7.10 -3.15
C PRO A 10 1.98 -7.45 -3.35
N GLN A 11 2.70 -6.60 -4.06
CA GLN A 11 4.15 -6.66 -4.24
C GLN A 11 4.77 -5.66 -3.28
N ILE A 12 5.56 -6.15 -2.31
CA ILE A 12 6.09 -5.34 -1.22
C ILE A 12 7.60 -5.52 -1.19
N ALA A 13 8.34 -4.42 -1.29
CA ALA A 13 9.79 -4.45 -1.14
C ALA A 13 10.18 -5.02 0.23
N GLU A 14 11.22 -5.86 0.29
CA GLU A 14 11.70 -6.48 1.54
C GLU A 14 12.08 -5.44 2.62
N SER A 15 12.50 -4.26 2.19
CA SER A 15 12.86 -3.14 3.08
C SER A 15 11.68 -2.31 3.57
N ALA A 16 10.47 -2.53 3.07
CA ALA A 16 9.28 -1.80 3.51
C ALA A 16 8.79 -2.33 4.87
N TYR A 17 8.37 -1.42 5.74
CA TYR A 17 7.74 -1.78 7.01
C TYR A 17 6.22 -1.84 6.84
N ILE A 18 5.63 -2.99 7.17
CA ILE A 18 4.17 -3.15 7.18
C ILE A 18 3.74 -3.47 8.61
N SER A 19 2.97 -2.58 9.21
CA SER A 19 2.33 -2.87 10.49
C SER A 19 1.45 -4.13 10.38
N PRO A 20 1.52 -5.06 11.35
CA PRO A 20 0.61 -6.21 11.39
C PRO A 20 -0.87 -5.82 11.37
N ALA A 21 -1.19 -4.62 11.89
CA ALA A 21 -2.53 -4.04 11.96
C ALA A 21 -2.95 -3.27 10.70
N ALA A 22 -2.08 -3.08 9.70
CA ALA A 22 -2.47 -2.52 8.41
C ALA A 22 -3.20 -3.56 7.55
N THR A 23 -3.98 -3.13 6.57
CA THR A 23 -4.66 -4.00 5.60
C THR A 23 -4.27 -3.63 4.17
N ILE A 24 -3.71 -4.58 3.42
CA ILE A 24 -3.24 -4.36 2.04
C ILE A 24 -3.83 -5.45 1.15
N ILE A 25 -4.56 -5.06 0.11
CA ILE A 25 -5.40 -5.98 -0.69
C ILE A 25 -5.19 -5.74 -2.18
N GLY A 26 -4.99 -6.82 -2.96
CA GLY A 26 -5.10 -6.77 -4.42
C GLY A 26 -3.85 -6.28 -5.15
N ASP A 27 -4.04 -5.50 -6.22
CA ASP A 27 -2.98 -4.98 -7.10
C ASP A 27 -2.33 -3.73 -6.48
N VAL A 28 -1.46 -3.98 -5.49
CA VAL A 28 -0.73 -2.94 -4.75
C VAL A 28 0.77 -3.20 -4.91
N GLU A 29 1.53 -2.15 -5.22
CA GLU A 29 2.99 -2.17 -5.26
C GLU A 29 3.54 -1.19 -4.22
N ILE A 30 4.48 -1.62 -3.38
CA ILE A 30 5.07 -0.83 -2.30
C ILE A 30 6.59 -0.80 -2.45
N GLY A 31 7.13 0.39 -2.64
CA GLY A 31 8.54 0.67 -2.86
C GLY A 31 9.43 0.50 -1.63
N GLU A 32 10.73 0.63 -1.85
CA GLU A 32 11.74 0.41 -0.80
C GLU A 32 11.60 1.40 0.35
N LYS A 33 11.79 0.90 1.58
CA LYS A 33 11.77 1.71 2.82
C LYS A 33 10.48 2.52 3.04
N ALA A 34 9.42 2.23 2.29
CA ALA A 34 8.10 2.74 2.59
C ALA A 34 7.59 2.13 3.92
N ASN A 35 6.69 2.82 4.60
CA ASN A 35 6.10 2.34 5.85
C ASN A 35 4.58 2.53 5.85
N ILE A 36 3.88 1.47 6.27
CA ILE A 36 2.42 1.42 6.34
C ILE A 36 2.02 1.17 7.79
N TRP A 37 1.40 2.16 8.42
CA TRP A 37 1.16 2.21 9.86
C TRP A 37 -0.15 1.53 10.29
N PRO A 38 -0.33 1.26 11.60
CA PRO A 38 -1.51 0.59 12.13
C PRO A 38 -2.84 1.16 11.63
N GLY A 39 -3.77 0.28 11.26
CA GLY A 39 -5.11 0.68 10.82
C GLY A 39 -5.17 1.22 9.38
N ALA A 40 -4.04 1.50 8.73
CA ALA A 40 -4.04 1.92 7.33
C ALA A 40 -4.63 0.83 6.40
N VAL A 41 -5.41 1.25 5.41
CA VAL A 41 -6.04 0.38 4.42
C VAL A 41 -5.62 0.80 3.00
N VAL A 42 -4.85 -0.04 2.33
CA VAL A 42 -4.46 0.14 0.91
C VAL A 42 -5.18 -0.91 0.08
N ARG A 43 -6.20 -0.49 -0.67
CA ARG A 43 -7.12 -1.39 -1.35
C ARG A 43 -6.99 -1.27 -2.87
N GLY A 44 -6.18 -2.12 -3.49
CA GLY A 44 -6.03 -2.22 -4.95
C GLY A 44 -6.97 -3.25 -5.57
N ASP A 45 -8.26 -3.21 -5.23
CA ASP A 45 -9.24 -4.20 -5.72
C ASP A 45 -9.95 -3.79 -7.03
N LEU A 46 -9.97 -2.49 -7.36
CA LEU A 46 -10.52 -1.96 -8.60
C LEU A 46 -9.44 -1.64 -9.64
N ALA A 47 -8.37 -1.00 -9.20
CA ALA A 47 -7.27 -0.50 -10.03
C ALA A 47 -5.95 -0.59 -9.28
N LYS A 48 -4.82 -0.40 -9.99
CA LYS A 48 -3.49 -0.53 -9.39
C LYS A 48 -3.20 0.64 -8.45
N ILE A 49 -2.64 0.35 -7.28
CA ILE A 49 -2.07 1.36 -6.37
C ILE A 49 -0.56 1.17 -6.32
N THR A 50 0.19 2.25 -6.55
CA THR A 50 1.64 2.27 -6.39
C THR A 50 2.03 3.20 -5.24
N ILE A 51 2.82 2.72 -4.31
CA ILE A 51 3.40 3.49 -3.21
C ILE A 51 4.90 3.59 -3.45
N GLY A 52 5.42 4.81 -3.59
CA GLY A 52 6.82 5.11 -3.85
C GLY A 52 7.75 4.74 -2.70
N SER A 53 9.05 4.87 -2.97
CA SER A 53 10.09 4.61 -1.98
C SER A 53 10.10 5.69 -0.90
N TYR A 54 10.44 5.32 0.33
CA TYR A 54 10.46 6.23 1.49
C TYR A 54 9.12 6.91 1.80
N ALA A 55 8.01 6.47 1.21
CA ALA A 55 6.70 7.01 1.50
C ALA A 55 6.16 6.47 2.84
N SER A 56 5.39 7.30 3.55
CA SER A 56 4.69 6.91 4.78
C SER A 56 3.18 6.99 4.57
N ILE A 57 2.48 5.90 4.86
CA ILE A 57 1.01 5.88 4.97
C ILE A 57 0.68 5.74 6.45
N GLU A 58 0.27 6.85 7.06
CA GLU A 58 0.09 6.97 8.51
C GLU A 58 -1.17 6.25 9.02
N ASP A 59 -1.33 6.26 10.33
CA ASP A 59 -2.37 5.51 11.03
C ASP A 59 -3.78 5.80 10.47
N ASN A 60 -4.53 4.73 10.21
CA ASN A 60 -5.91 4.76 9.72
C ASN A 60 -6.15 5.45 8.36
N CYS A 61 -5.09 5.78 7.60
CA CYS A 61 -5.24 6.28 6.23
C CYS A 61 -5.91 5.25 5.31
N VAL A 62 -6.71 5.71 4.35
CA VAL A 62 -7.38 4.86 3.36
C VAL A 62 -6.98 5.28 1.96
N ILE A 63 -6.38 4.36 1.21
CA ILE A 63 -6.03 4.53 -0.20
C ILE A 63 -6.90 3.59 -1.03
N HIS A 64 -7.80 4.17 -1.82
CA HIS A 64 -8.70 3.44 -2.73
C HIS A 64 -9.04 4.33 -3.92
N SER A 65 -9.07 3.76 -5.13
CA SER A 65 -9.37 4.51 -6.35
C SER A 65 -9.98 3.59 -7.41
N PRO A 66 -10.92 4.09 -8.24
CA PRO A 66 -11.42 3.36 -9.42
C PRO A 66 -10.46 3.43 -10.62
N LEU A 67 -9.38 4.21 -10.52
CA LEU A 67 -8.34 4.38 -11.55
C LEU A 67 -6.96 4.13 -10.95
N ASP A 68 -5.98 3.85 -11.80
CA ASP A 68 -4.59 3.69 -11.36
C ASP A 68 -4.08 4.97 -10.69
N ILE A 69 -3.49 4.84 -9.50
CA ILE A 69 -2.91 5.95 -8.75
C ILE A 69 -1.52 5.61 -8.23
N SER A 70 -0.72 6.67 -8.07
CA SER A 70 0.60 6.59 -7.44
C SER A 70 0.75 7.62 -6.32
N ILE A 71 1.31 7.16 -5.21
CA ILE A 71 1.88 8.00 -4.17
C ILE A 71 3.38 8.06 -4.46
N GLY A 72 3.91 9.27 -4.62
CA GLY A 72 5.32 9.47 -5.01
C GLY A 72 6.31 9.11 -3.90
N ASP A 73 7.60 9.19 -4.24
CA ASP A 73 8.68 8.99 -3.28
C ASP A 73 8.71 10.11 -2.23
N ASN A 74 9.07 9.77 -0.99
CA ASN A 74 9.18 10.72 0.14
C ASN A 74 7.88 11.47 0.48
N VAL A 75 6.72 10.92 0.12
CA VAL A 75 5.41 11.48 0.48
C VAL A 75 4.96 10.92 1.83
N ILE A 76 4.39 11.77 2.68
CA ILE A 76 3.70 11.38 3.91
C ILE A 76 2.21 11.64 3.69
N VAL A 77 1.39 10.61 3.94
CA VAL A 77 -0.08 10.65 3.82
C VAL A 77 -0.73 10.43 5.17
#